data_AF-A0A9Q0P8X5-F1
#
_entry.id   AF-A0A9Q0P8X5-F1
#
_cell.length_a   1.000
_cell.length_b   1.000
_cell.length_c   1.000
_cell.angle_alpha   90.00
_cell.angle_beta   90.00
_cell.angle_gamma   90.00
#
_symmetry.space_group_name_H-M   'P 1'
#
loop_
_entity.id
_entity.type
_entity.pdbx_description
1 polymer ?
#
loop_
_entity_poly.entity_id
_entity_poly.type
_entity_poly.pdbx_seq_one_letter_code
_entity_poly.pdbx_strand_id
1 'polypeptide(L)'
;MLISWLPLLCRASTGTDAPVLSMRERGELEIILEEMIEMLEDEEQQEQVLSLWLHHFTYTPSSDWPNLRASYARWCTASRQLLILD
;
A
#
# COMPACT_ATOMS: atom_id res chain seq x y z
N MET A 1 1.87 4.75 11.65
CA MET A 1 2.98 5.32 10.84
C MET A 1 2.74 5.15 9.34
N LEU A 2 2.51 3.94 8.79
CA LEU A 2 2.37 3.74 7.33
C LEU A 2 1.34 4.64 6.62
N ILE A 3 0.17 4.88 7.21
CA ILE A 3 -0.88 5.75 6.63
C ILE A 3 -0.35 7.15 6.29
N SER A 4 0.53 7.71 7.15
CA SER A 4 1.09 9.05 6.94
C SER A 4 2.22 9.06 5.90
N TRP A 5 2.88 7.92 5.68
CA TRP A 5 4.02 7.79 4.79
C TRP A 5 3.63 7.33 3.37
N LEU A 6 2.55 6.54 3.22
CA LEU A 6 2.07 6.07 1.91
C LEU A 6 1.91 7.23 0.92
N PRO A 7 1.15 8.31 1.23
CA PRO A 7 0.95 9.40 0.28
C PRO A 7 2.22 10.18 -0.07
N LEU A 8 3.26 10.12 0.77
CA LEU A 8 4.55 10.77 0.52
C LEU A 8 5.38 9.98 -0.50
N LEU A 9 5.38 8.65 -0.38
CA LEU A 9 6.07 7.75 -1.30
C LEU A 9 5.48 7.79 -2.72
N CYS A 10 4.19 8.09 -2.83
CA CYS A 10 3.45 8.14 -4.09
C CYS A 10 3.67 9.40 -4.93
N ARG A 11 4.38 10.41 -4.41
CA ARG A 11 4.71 11.66 -5.13
C ARG A 11 6.13 11.69 -5.70
N ALA A 12 6.92 10.64 -5.53
CA ALA A 12 8.35 10.63 -5.89
C ALA A 12 8.65 11.00 -7.36
N SER A 13 7.73 10.75 -8.29
CA SER A 13 7.85 11.03 -9.73
C SER A 13 7.28 12.35 -10.21
N THR A 14 6.60 13.10 -9.35
CA THR A 14 6.08 14.44 -9.69
C THR A 14 6.95 15.57 -9.14
N GLY A 15 8.11 15.25 -8.54
CA GLY A 15 8.92 16.21 -7.81
C GLY A 15 9.88 17.03 -8.68
N THR A 16 9.66 18.35 -8.72
CA THR A 16 10.74 19.34 -8.72
C THR A 16 11.56 19.32 -7.41
N ASP A 17 11.04 18.70 -6.33
CA ASP A 17 11.60 18.72 -4.97
C ASP A 17 11.85 17.32 -4.33
N ALA A 18 11.67 16.22 -5.07
CA ALA A 18 11.91 14.85 -4.57
C ALA A 18 12.56 13.96 -5.64
N PRO A 19 13.46 13.03 -5.28
CA PRO A 19 14.11 12.16 -6.25
C PRO A 19 13.10 11.20 -6.89
N VAL A 20 13.08 11.19 -8.23
CA VAL A 20 12.33 10.21 -9.01
C VAL A 20 12.96 8.84 -8.82
N LEU A 21 12.25 7.95 -8.10
CA LEU A 21 12.67 6.56 -7.93
C LEU A 21 12.69 5.84 -9.28
N SER A 22 13.77 5.14 -9.57
CA SER A 22 13.85 4.19 -10.69
C SER A 22 12.83 3.06 -10.51
N MET A 23 12.50 2.35 -11.60
CA MET A 23 11.60 1.19 -11.52
C MET A 23 12.10 0.12 -10.53
N ARG A 24 13.42 -0.03 -10.38
CA ARG A 24 14.01 -0.97 -9.42
C ARG A 24 13.76 -0.53 -7.99
N GLU A 25 14.07 0.73 -7.66
CA GLU A 25 13.85 1.26 -6.30
C GLU A 25 12.37 1.27 -5.93
N ARG A 26 11.47 1.49 -6.90
CA ARG A 26 10.02 1.33 -6.70
C ARG A 26 9.64 -0.10 -6.34
N GLY A 27 10.15 -1.09 -7.07
CA GLY A 27 9.88 -2.49 -6.77
C GLY A 27 10.43 -2.93 -5.40
N GLU A 28 11.63 -2.47 -5.04
CA GLU A 28 12.22 -2.72 -3.71
C GLU A 28 11.36 -2.07 -2.60
N LEU A 29 10.86 -0.85 -2.82
CA LEU A 29 9.97 -0.17 -1.89
C LEU A 29 8.62 -0.87 -1.76
N GLU A 30 8.03 -1.34 -2.86
CA GLU A 30 6.79 -2.11 -2.86
C GLU A 30 6.93 -3.35 -1.98
N ILE A 31 8.02 -4.12 -2.12
CA ILE A 31 8.30 -5.30 -1.29
C ILE A 31 8.34 -4.94 0.20
N ILE A 32 9.10 -3.89 0.56
CA ILE A 32 9.21 -3.45 1.96
C ILE A 32 7.84 -3.02 2.50
N LEU A 33 7.03 -2.33 1.70
CA LEU A 33 5.68 -1.93 2.10
C LEU A 33 4.77 -3.14 2.30
N GLU A 34 4.86 -4.17 1.45
CA GLU A 34 4.10 -5.41 1.63
C GLU A 34 4.49 -6.09 2.96
N GLU A 35 5.78 -6.25 3.22
CA GLU A 35 6.28 -6.85 4.47
C GLU A 35 5.84 -6.05 5.70
N MET A 36 5.93 -4.72 5.64
CA MET A 36 5.48 -3.85 6.73
C MET A 36 3.97 -3.95 7.00
N ILE A 37 3.15 -4.09 5.95
CA ILE A 37 1.70 -4.26 6.08
C ILE A 37 1.39 -5.62 6.71
N GLU A 38 2.07 -6.68 6.31
CA GLU A 38 1.91 -8.02 6.90
C GLU A 38 2.33 -8.07 8.38
N MET A 39 3.32 -7.27 8.76
CA MET A 39 3.77 -7.16 10.15
C MET A 39 2.83 -6.34 11.04
N LEU A 40 1.80 -5.68 10.51
CA LEU A 40 0.80 -5.02 11.34
C LEU A 40 -0.04 -6.08 12.06
N GLU A 41 0.11 -6.18 13.38
CA GLU A 41 -0.65 -7.12 14.21
C GLU A 41 -2.14 -6.75 14.33
N ASP A 42 -2.48 -5.50 14.03
CA ASP A 42 -3.82 -4.94 14.12
C ASP A 42 -4.50 -4.97 12.74
N GLU A 43 -5.52 -5.82 12.59
CA GLU A 43 -6.29 -5.96 11.35
C GLU A 43 -7.01 -4.69 10.93
N GLU A 44 -7.45 -3.87 11.89
CA GLU A 44 -8.09 -2.59 11.61
C GLU A 44 -7.09 -1.62 10.98
N GLN A 45 -5.83 -1.64 11.44
CA GLN A 45 -4.76 -0.85 10.83
C GLN A 45 -4.40 -1.34 9.43
N GLN A 46 -4.38 -2.66 9.19
CA GLN A 46 -4.20 -3.21 7.85
C GLN A 46 -5.31 -2.74 6.91
N GLU A 47 -6.57 -2.84 7.34
CA GLU A 47 -7.74 -2.40 6.58
C GLU A 47 -7.66 -0.92 6.22
N GLN A 48 -7.30 -0.05 7.18
CA GLN A 48 -7.19 1.39 6.96
C GLN A 48 -6.12 1.73 5.90
N VAL A 49 -4.93 1.11 6.00
CA VAL A 49 -3.84 1.33 5.03
C VAL A 49 -4.26 0.86 3.63
N LEU A 50 -4.81 -0.35 3.53
CA LEU A 50 -5.17 -0.99 2.27
C LEU A 50 -6.38 -0.32 1.60
N SER A 51 -7.36 0.16 2.38
CA SER A 51 -8.50 0.91 1.88
C SER A 51 -8.09 2.28 1.34
N LEU A 52 -7.20 2.99 2.06
CA LEU A 52 -6.65 4.26 1.60
C LEU A 52 -5.85 4.08 0.31
N TRP A 53 -4.99 3.06 0.27
CA TRP A 53 -4.25 2.69 -0.93
C TRP A 53 -5.19 2.44 -2.12
N LEU A 54 -6.21 1.59 -1.95
CA LEU A 54 -7.14 1.23 -3.01
C LEU A 54 -7.89 2.45 -3.54
N HIS A 55 -8.34 3.34 -2.64
CA HIS A 55 -8.99 4.59 -3.01
C HIS A 55 -8.09 5.43 -3.92
N HIS A 56 -6.84 5.67 -3.54
CA HIS A 56 -5.95 6.49 -4.36
C HIS A 56 -5.50 5.80 -5.66
N PHE A 57 -5.23 4.50 -5.59
CA PHE A 57 -4.80 3.68 -6.74
C PHE A 57 -5.86 3.62 -7.84
N THR A 58 -7.15 3.60 -7.48
CA THR A 58 -8.26 3.49 -8.45
C THR A 58 -8.74 4.85 -8.97
N TYR A 59 -8.71 5.91 -8.15
CA TYR A 59 -9.22 7.22 -8.54
C TYR A 59 -8.20 8.12 -9.24
N THR A 60 -6.91 7.78 -9.20
CA THR A 60 -5.84 8.62 -9.77
C THR A 60 -5.27 7.95 -11.04
N PRO A 61 -5.66 8.35 -12.26
CA PRO A 61 -5.25 7.67 -13.49
C PRO A 61 -3.75 7.77 -13.84
N SER A 62 -3.02 8.66 -13.18
CA SER A 62 -1.56 8.85 -13.34
C SER A 62 -0.78 8.51 -12.06
N SER A 63 -1.38 7.76 -11.13
CA SER A 63 -0.83 7.61 -9.79
C SER A 63 0.43 6.75 -9.79
N ASP A 64 1.52 7.33 -9.29
CA ASP A 64 2.73 6.60 -8.94
C ASP A 64 2.63 5.93 -7.56
N TRP A 65 1.42 5.52 -7.20
CA TRP A 65 1.20 4.76 -5.98
C TRP A 65 1.78 3.35 -6.14
N PRO A 66 2.40 2.80 -5.07
CA PRO A 66 3.00 1.48 -5.09
C PRO A 66 1.93 0.43 -5.41
N ASN A 67 2.30 -0.62 -6.14
CA ASN A 67 1.40 -1.72 -6.43
C ASN A 67 1.29 -2.68 -5.23
N LEU A 68 0.35 -2.41 -4.31
CA LEU A 68 0.09 -3.26 -3.14
C LEU A 68 -1.04 -4.28 -3.36
N ARG A 69 -1.32 -4.62 -4.62
CA ARG A 69 -2.45 -5.50 -4.98
C ARG A 69 -2.33 -6.89 -4.35
N ALA A 70 -1.11 -7.42 -4.23
CA ALA A 70 -0.91 -8.74 -3.65
C ALA A 70 -1.21 -8.72 -2.14
N SER A 71 -0.74 -7.70 -1.42
CA SER A 71 -1.10 -7.47 -0.01
C SER A 71 -2.61 -7.31 0.18
N TYR A 72 -3.27 -6.49 -0.65
CA TYR A 72 -4.72 -6.30 -0.61
C TYR A 72 -5.48 -7.62 -0.78
N ALA A 73 -5.07 -8.45 -1.73
CA ALA A 73 -5.68 -9.75 -1.97
C ALA A 73 -5.50 -10.71 -0.79
N ARG A 74 -4.29 -10.76 -0.20
CA ARG A 74 -4.00 -11.59 0.99
C ARG A 74 -4.87 -11.17 2.18
N TRP A 75 -4.95 -9.88 2.47
CA TRP A 75 -5.82 -9.35 3.52
C TRP A 75 -7.29 -9.71 3.26
N CYS A 76 -7.79 -9.47 2.04
CA CYS A 76 -9.17 -9.86 1.66
C CYS A 76 -9.46 -11.34 1.89
N THR A 77 -8.51 -12.23 1.57
CA THR A 77 -8.67 -13.67 1.83
C THR A 77 -8.70 -13.97 3.32
N ALA A 78 -7.80 -13.38 4.10
CA ALA A 78 -7.72 -13.56 5.55
C ALA A 78 -9.00 -13.05 6.26
N SER A 79 -9.42 -11.81 5.98
CA SER A 79 -10.63 -11.22 6.55
C SER A 79 -11.89 -12.03 6.23
N ARG A 80 -11.98 -12.59 5.01
CA ARG A 80 -13.10 -13.47 4.64
C ARG A 80 -13.13 -14.77 5.43
N GLN A 81 -11.98 -15.31 5.81
CA GLN A 81 -11.92 -16.52 6.63
C GLN A 81 -12.41 -16.25 8.05
N LEU A 82 -12.12 -15.08 8.61
CA LEU A 82 -12.59 -14.67 9.94
C LEU A 82 -14.11 -14.54 9.98
N LEU A 83 -14.71 -13.92 8.96
CA LEU A 83 -16.18 -13.83 8.83
C LEU A 83 -16.90 -15.17 8.67
N ILE A 84 -16.18 -16.24 8.30
CA ILE A 84 -16.74 -17.60 8.19
C ILE A 84 -16.63 -18.34 9.54
N LEU A 85 -15.74 -17.88 10.43
CA LEU A 85 -15.46 -18.49 11.74
C LEU A 85 -16.27 -17.86 12.89
N ASP A 86 -16.91 -16.71 12.65
CA ASP A 86 -17.93 -16.07 13.50
C ASP A 86 -19.36 -16.57 13.20
#